data_AF-A0A2U0SGM5-F1
#
_entry.id   AF-A0A2U0SGM5-F1
#
_cell.length_a   1.000
_cell.length_b   1.000
_cell.length_c   1.000
_cell.angle_alpha   90.00
_cell.angle_beta   90.00
_cell.angle_gamma   90.00
#
_symmetry.space_group_name_H-M   'P 1'
#
loop_
_entity.id
_entity.type
_entity.pdbx_description
1 polymer ?
#
loop_
_entity_poly.entity_id
_entity_poly.type
_entity_poly.pdbx_seq_one_letter_code
_entity_poly.pdbx_strand_id
1 'polypeptide(L)'
;MMYSSLAHVVQQSAVATMARPLDTDLPPTERFRGTRDIARRLLEEAVQAVGSAPLLREAAHELLKLDLLLGPVPESQLCADYVRTKLGLRHRGSALLLLELLARPGVPRRARDLAPLVCTKSVNTSSVKVFVHELRGVVARFGIEDAIGLKVREGYYLSEGAVPEIMALLQ
;
A
#
# COMPACT_ATOMS: atom_id res chain seq x y z
N MET A 1 56.93 -27.43 8.29
CA MET A 1 55.79 -26.57 7.87
C MET A 1 54.53 -27.06 8.56
N MET A 2 53.63 -26.12 8.86
CA MET A 2 52.62 -26.15 9.92
C MET A 2 51.40 -27.07 9.68
N TYR A 3 50.97 -27.71 10.78
CA TYR A 3 49.61 -27.96 11.31
C TYR A 3 48.40 -28.11 10.36
N SER A 4 47.76 -29.30 10.39
CA SER A 4 46.39 -29.56 10.94
C SER A 4 45.30 -29.54 9.85
N SER A 5 44.17 -30.25 9.90
CA SER A 5 43.48 -30.96 10.97
C SER A 5 42.56 -32.04 10.37
N LEU A 6 42.38 -33.09 11.17
CA LEU A 6 41.35 -34.13 11.11
C LEU A 6 39.92 -33.55 11.02
N ALA A 7 39.03 -34.27 10.33
CA ALA A 7 37.60 -34.32 10.66
C ALA A 7 37.08 -35.73 10.42
N HIS A 8 36.94 -36.46 11.53
CA HIS A 8 36.35 -37.78 11.64
C HIS A 8 34.89 -37.60 12.06
N VAL A 9 33.97 -38.23 11.32
CA VAL A 9 32.82 -39.01 11.84
C VAL A 9 31.67 -38.25 12.53
N VAL A 10 30.46 -38.37 11.97
CA VAL A 10 29.34 -39.21 12.45
C VAL A 10 28.11 -38.90 11.59
N GLN A 11 27.56 -39.94 10.96
CA GLN A 11 26.20 -39.99 10.43
C GLN A 11 25.18 -39.79 11.56
N GLN A 12 24.23 -38.88 11.39
CA GLN A 12 22.89 -39.08 11.95
C GLN A 12 21.82 -38.75 10.92
N SER A 13 21.02 -39.79 10.68
CA SER A 13 19.84 -39.84 9.83
C SER A 13 18.79 -38.85 10.32
N ALA A 14 18.26 -38.03 9.42
CA ALA A 14 17.01 -37.30 9.63
C ALA A 14 16.20 -37.31 8.33
N VAL A 15 15.30 -38.29 8.27
CA VAL A 15 14.02 -38.34 7.56
C VAL A 15 13.78 -37.18 6.58
N ALA A 16 13.85 -37.52 5.29
CA ALA A 16 13.32 -36.72 4.20
C ALA A 16 11.80 -36.56 4.36
N THR A 17 11.39 -35.48 5.02
CA THR A 17 10.01 -34.98 4.91
C THR A 17 9.98 -34.16 3.63
N MET A 18 9.28 -34.67 2.62
CA MET A 18 9.01 -33.96 1.38
C MET A 18 8.15 -32.72 1.68
N ALA A 19 8.80 -31.59 1.97
CA ALA A 19 8.18 -30.29 1.81
C ALA A 19 8.36 -29.89 0.35
N ARG A 20 7.34 -30.17 -0.47
CA ARG A 20 7.16 -29.48 -1.76
C ARG A 20 7.34 -27.98 -1.50
N PRO A 21 8.16 -27.25 -2.26
CA PRO A 21 7.99 -25.82 -2.34
C PRO A 21 6.60 -25.62 -2.93
N LEU A 22 5.66 -25.18 -2.10
CA LEU A 22 4.47 -24.51 -2.60
C LEU A 22 4.99 -23.21 -3.22
N ASP A 23 5.34 -23.28 -4.50
CA ASP A 23 5.26 -22.17 -5.42
C ASP A 23 3.81 -21.69 -5.39
N THR A 24 3.49 -20.96 -4.33
CA THR A 24 2.32 -20.12 -4.26
C THR A 24 2.74 -18.89 -5.01
N ASP A 25 2.73 -19.00 -6.34
CA ASP A 25 2.58 -17.86 -7.22
C ASP A 25 1.24 -17.23 -6.82
N LEU A 26 1.31 -16.35 -5.81
CA LEU A 26 0.27 -15.39 -5.56
C LEU A 26 0.10 -14.66 -6.90
N PRO A 27 -1.11 -14.67 -7.49
CA PRO A 27 -1.33 -13.93 -8.72
C PRO A 27 -0.87 -12.49 -8.48
N PRO A 28 -0.21 -11.85 -9.46
CA PRO A 28 0.22 -10.47 -9.32
C PRO A 28 -1.02 -9.66 -8.94
N THR A 29 -1.05 -9.18 -7.69
CA THR A 29 -2.07 -8.28 -7.16
C THR A 29 -2.42 -7.28 -8.24
N GLU A 30 -3.69 -7.26 -8.62
CA GLU A 30 -4.19 -6.66 -9.85
C GLU A 30 -3.58 -5.29 -10.08
N ARG A 31 -2.88 -5.17 -11.20
CA ARG A 31 -2.28 -3.94 -11.68
C ARG A 31 -3.38 -2.89 -11.79
N PHE A 32 -3.20 -1.80 -11.06
CA PHE A 32 -3.94 -0.53 -11.10
C PHE A 32 -5.03 -0.44 -12.18
N ARG A 33 -6.29 -0.44 -11.75
CA ARG A 33 -7.45 -0.31 -12.64
C ARG A 33 -7.62 1.14 -13.08
N GLY A 34 -8.03 1.34 -14.33
CA GLY A 34 -8.37 2.66 -14.86
C GLY A 34 -9.77 3.09 -14.41
N THR A 35 -10.00 4.40 -14.38
CA THR A 35 -11.30 5.09 -14.19
C THR A 35 -12.48 4.40 -14.88
N ARG A 36 -12.31 3.91 -16.11
CA ARG A 36 -13.37 3.21 -16.87
C ARG A 36 -13.75 1.85 -16.29
N ASP A 37 -12.79 1.06 -15.82
CA ASP A 37 -13.07 -0.25 -15.23
C ASP A 37 -13.80 -0.11 -13.89
N ILE A 38 -13.44 0.91 -13.11
CA ILE A 38 -14.12 1.25 -11.85
C ILE A 38 -15.56 1.69 -12.14
N ALA A 39 -15.74 2.62 -13.09
CA ALA A 39 -17.07 3.07 -13.48
C ALA A 39 -17.96 1.91 -13.97
N ARG A 40 -17.40 0.98 -14.78
CA ARG A 40 -18.14 -0.21 -15.22
C ARG A 40 -18.63 -1.05 -14.04
N ARG A 41 -17.77 -1.31 -13.04
CA ARG A 41 -18.14 -2.09 -11.85
C ARG A 41 -19.22 -1.42 -11.01
N LEU A 42 -19.11 -0.11 -10.82
CA LEU A 42 -20.14 0.65 -10.12
C LEU A 42 -21.50 0.55 -10.84
N LEU A 43 -21.51 0.55 -12.17
CA LEU A 43 -22.73 0.32 -12.96
C LEU A 43 -23.25 -1.12 -12.81
N GLU A 44 -22.37 -2.12 -12.79
CA GLU A 44 -22.74 -3.53 -12.56
C GLU A 44 -23.33 -3.74 -11.16
N GLU A 45 -22.71 -3.16 -10.12
CA GLU A 45 -23.21 -3.19 -8.74
C GLU A 45 -24.53 -2.43 -8.60
N ALA A 46 -24.71 -1.31 -9.31
CA ALA A 46 -25.96 -0.56 -9.33
C ALA A 46 -27.13 -1.35 -9.95
N VAL A 47 -26.86 -2.37 -10.78
CA VAL A 47 -27.91 -3.27 -11.29
C VAL A 47 -28.37 -4.24 -10.21
N GLN A 48 -27.48 -4.63 -9.29
CA GLN A 48 -27.76 -5.60 -8.23
C GLN A 48 -28.28 -4.95 -6.95
N ALA A 49 -27.86 -3.72 -6.63
CA ALA A 49 -28.16 -3.03 -5.39
C ALA A 49 -29.26 -1.98 -5.55
N VAL A 50 -30.54 -2.38 -5.47
CA VAL A 50 -31.72 -1.51 -5.72
C VAL A 50 -31.73 -0.23 -4.88
N GLY A 51 -31.23 -0.28 -3.63
CA GLY A 51 -31.23 0.88 -2.72
C GLY A 51 -30.12 1.91 -2.97
N SER A 52 -28.94 1.47 -3.41
CA SER A 52 -27.79 2.35 -3.70
C SER A 52 -27.58 2.62 -5.19
N ALA A 53 -28.40 2.02 -6.05
CA ALA A 53 -28.28 2.12 -7.50
C ALA A 53 -28.15 3.55 -8.05
N PRO A 54 -28.91 4.56 -7.57
CA PRO A 54 -28.75 5.93 -8.05
C PRO A 54 -27.37 6.52 -7.72
N LEU A 55 -26.90 6.34 -6.48
CA LEU A 55 -25.60 6.82 -6.00
C LEU A 55 -24.44 6.15 -6.74
N LEU A 56 -24.51 4.83 -6.94
CA LEU A 56 -23.49 4.08 -7.68
C LEU A 56 -23.43 4.49 -9.16
N ARG A 57 -24.58 4.73 -9.80
CA ARG A 57 -24.62 5.27 -11.17
C ARG A 57 -24.05 6.68 -11.24
N GLU A 58 -24.39 7.55 -10.30
CA GLU A 58 -23.86 8.90 -10.24
C GLU A 58 -22.33 8.90 -10.10
N ALA A 59 -21.81 8.11 -9.15
CA ALA A 59 -20.37 7.92 -8.97
C ALA A 59 -19.69 7.38 -10.24
N ALA A 60 -20.30 6.39 -10.92
CA ALA A 60 -19.78 5.88 -12.18
C ALA A 60 -19.73 6.95 -13.27
N HIS A 61 -20.78 7.75 -13.41
CA HIS A 61 -20.83 8.82 -14.41
C HIS A 61 -19.80 9.93 -14.11
N GLU A 62 -19.61 10.30 -12.85
CA GLU A 62 -18.57 11.27 -12.47
C GLU A 62 -17.17 10.74 -12.79
N LEU A 63 -16.89 9.45 -12.56
CA LEU A 63 -15.63 8.84 -12.97
C LEU A 63 -15.42 8.85 -14.50
N LEU A 64 -16.49 8.62 -15.28
CA LEU A 64 -16.42 8.69 -16.75
C LEU A 64 -16.24 10.13 -17.25
N LYS A 65 -16.85 11.12 -16.60
CA LYS A 65 -16.62 12.54 -16.91
C LYS A 65 -15.17 12.94 -16.62
N LEU A 66 -14.62 12.49 -15.48
CA LEU A 66 -13.22 12.73 -15.15
C LEU A 66 -12.27 12.08 -16.17
N ASP A 67 -12.55 10.85 -16.60
CA ASP A 67 -11.80 10.17 -17.66
C ASP A 67 -11.81 10.95 -18.99
N LEU A 68 -12.96 11.53 -19.36
CA LEU A 68 -13.10 12.32 -20.59
C LEU A 68 -12.30 13.63 -20.52
N LEU A 69 -12.28 14.29 -19.36
CA LEU A 69 -11.67 15.62 -19.19
C LEU A 69 -10.16 15.56 -18.93
N LEU A 70 -9.70 14.54 -18.18
CA LEU A 70 -8.33 14.45 -17.68
C LEU A 70 -7.55 13.27 -18.25
N GLY A 71 -8.22 12.37 -18.98
CA GLY A 71 -7.68 11.07 -19.38
C GLY A 71 -7.79 10.03 -18.27
N PRO A 72 -7.37 8.77 -18.55
CA PRO A 72 -7.49 7.68 -17.59
C PRO A 72 -6.64 7.94 -16.34
N VAL A 73 -7.27 7.98 -15.18
CA VAL A 73 -6.61 8.12 -13.89
C VAL A 73 -6.59 6.75 -13.19
N PRO A 74 -5.43 6.27 -12.71
CA PRO A 74 -5.37 5.05 -11.92
C PRO A 74 -6.17 5.17 -10.61
N GLU A 75 -6.86 4.10 -10.21
CA GLU A 75 -7.59 4.00 -8.94
C GLU A 75 -6.77 4.51 -7.74
N SER A 76 -5.50 4.12 -7.67
CA SER A 76 -4.59 4.53 -6.61
C SER A 76 -4.39 6.04 -6.51
N GLN A 77 -4.46 6.76 -7.63
CA GLN A 77 -4.36 8.22 -7.62
C GLN A 77 -5.65 8.88 -7.14
N LEU A 78 -6.82 8.32 -7.45
CA LEU A 78 -8.11 8.79 -6.95
C LEU A 78 -8.20 8.60 -5.43
N CYS A 79 -7.87 7.39 -4.95
CA CYS A 79 -7.81 7.10 -3.52
C CYS A 79 -6.80 8.01 -2.81
N ALA A 80 -5.62 8.23 -3.41
CA ALA A 80 -4.62 9.12 -2.84
C ALA A 80 -5.11 10.58 -2.78
N ASP A 81 -5.84 11.07 -3.78
CA ASP A 81 -6.40 12.43 -3.75
C ASP A 81 -7.49 12.60 -2.69
N TYR A 82 -8.33 11.57 -2.50
CA TYR A 82 -9.30 11.54 -1.41
C TYR A 82 -8.61 11.60 -0.04
N VAL A 83 -7.68 10.68 0.23
CA VAL A 83 -6.90 10.63 1.48
C VAL A 83 -6.14 11.92 1.71
N ARG A 84 -5.51 12.46 0.67
CA ARG A 84 -4.77 13.73 0.73
C ARG A 84 -5.67 14.87 1.19
N THR A 85 -6.86 14.98 0.61
CA THR A 85 -7.82 16.04 0.93
C THR A 85 -8.39 15.86 2.34
N LYS A 86 -8.78 14.64 2.72
CA LYS A 86 -9.34 14.32 4.03
C LYS A 86 -8.37 14.60 5.18
N LEU A 87 -7.10 14.20 5.02
CA LEU A 87 -6.08 14.37 6.06
C LEU A 87 -5.33 15.72 5.97
N GLY A 88 -5.61 16.53 4.95
CA GLY A 88 -4.89 17.80 4.74
C GLY A 88 -3.40 17.61 4.43
N LEU A 89 -3.05 16.58 3.65
CA LEU A 89 -1.68 16.32 3.20
C LEU A 89 -1.33 17.25 2.04
N ARG A 90 -0.13 17.81 2.05
CA ARG A 90 0.41 18.64 0.97
C ARG A 90 0.78 17.81 -0.24
N HIS A 91 1.35 16.62 -0.03
CA HIS A 91 1.89 15.79 -1.10
C HIS A 91 1.00 14.58 -1.40
N ARG A 92 0.68 14.35 -2.68
CA ARG A 92 0.01 13.12 -3.13
C ARG A 92 0.83 11.87 -2.79
N GLY A 93 2.16 11.96 -2.83
CA GLY A 93 3.05 10.88 -2.45
C GLY A 93 2.92 10.45 -0.99
N SER A 94 2.55 11.36 -0.09
CA SER A 94 2.25 11.03 1.31
C SER A 94 0.97 10.23 1.44
N ALA A 95 -0.07 10.58 0.70
CA ALA A 95 -1.30 9.81 0.66
C ALA A 95 -1.10 8.41 0.05
N LEU A 96 -0.34 8.32 -1.05
CA LEU A 96 0.06 7.03 -1.64
C LEU A 96 0.86 6.20 -0.64
N LEU A 97 1.81 6.81 0.08
CA LEU A 97 2.57 6.12 1.11
C LEU A 97 1.68 5.57 2.21
N LEU A 98 0.69 6.33 2.67
CA LEU A 98 -0.25 5.84 3.69
C LEU A 98 -1.04 4.62 3.19
N LEU A 99 -1.56 4.68 1.96
CA LEU A 99 -2.28 3.56 1.33
C LEU A 99 -1.38 2.31 1.20
N GLU A 100 -0.12 2.50 0.78
CA GLU A 100 0.86 1.42 0.64
C GLU A 100 1.24 0.77 1.97
N LEU A 101 1.17 1.50 3.09
CA LEU A 101 1.41 0.97 4.43
C LEU A 101 0.14 0.34 5.04
N LEU A 102 -1.04 0.91 4.77
CA LEU A 102 -2.34 0.35 5.16
C LEU A 102 -2.62 -1.00 4.48
N ALA A 103 -2.12 -1.21 3.28
CA ALA A 103 -2.24 -2.49 2.58
C ALA A 103 -1.54 -3.65 3.32
N ARG A 104 -0.50 -3.35 4.10
CA ARG A 104 0.27 -4.34 4.90
C ARG A 104 0.71 -3.72 6.23
N PRO A 105 -0.21 -3.53 7.19
CA PRO A 105 0.12 -3.00 8.52
C PRO A 105 1.14 -3.91 9.22
N GLY A 106 1.99 -3.34 10.07
CA GLY A 106 3.04 -4.05 10.80
C GLY A 106 4.24 -4.48 9.95
N VAL A 107 4.13 -4.56 8.63
CA VAL A 107 5.18 -5.06 7.73
C VAL A 107 6.10 -3.92 7.28
N PRO A 108 7.40 -3.93 7.64
CA PRO A 108 8.33 -2.89 7.23
C PRO A 108 8.65 -2.94 5.73
N ARG A 109 8.72 -1.76 5.11
CA ARG A 109 9.05 -1.57 3.70
C ARG A 109 10.17 -0.55 3.53
N ARG A 110 11.20 -0.90 2.76
CA ARG A 110 12.37 -0.02 2.57
C ARG A 110 11.99 1.17 1.68
N ALA A 111 12.63 2.30 1.92
CA ALA A 111 12.44 3.51 1.12
C ALA A 111 12.65 3.29 -0.39
N ARG A 112 13.61 2.42 -0.76
CA ARG A 112 13.89 2.05 -2.16
C ARG A 112 12.74 1.29 -2.82
N ASP A 113 11.99 0.50 -2.05
CA ASP A 113 10.88 -0.31 -2.55
C ASP A 113 9.58 0.52 -2.56
N LEU A 114 9.47 1.53 -1.69
CA LEU A 114 8.35 2.47 -1.64
C LEU A 114 8.45 3.58 -2.70
N ALA A 115 9.65 4.09 -2.97
CA ALA A 115 9.88 5.21 -3.90
C ALA A 115 9.19 5.06 -5.27
N PRO A 116 9.26 3.91 -5.97
CA PRO A 116 8.60 3.76 -7.28
C PRO A 116 7.06 3.76 -7.20
N LEU A 117 6.48 3.53 -6.02
CA LEU A 117 5.03 3.48 -5.82
C LEU A 117 4.46 4.85 -5.43
N VAL A 118 5.22 5.61 -4.64
CA VAL A 118 4.72 6.85 -4.03
C VAL A 118 5.22 8.12 -4.71
N CYS A 119 6.29 8.04 -5.50
CA CYS A 119 6.82 9.22 -6.20
C CYS A 119 6.16 9.38 -7.57
N THR A 120 5.37 10.45 -7.73
CA THR A 120 4.55 10.66 -8.93
C THR A 120 5.27 11.36 -10.10
N LYS A 121 6.41 12.02 -9.85
CA LYS A 121 7.18 12.75 -10.86
C LYS A 121 8.52 12.08 -11.19
N SER A 122 9.32 11.83 -10.16
CA SER A 122 10.63 11.19 -10.28
C SER A 122 10.89 10.31 -9.07
N VAL A 123 11.40 9.10 -9.31
CA VAL A 123 11.68 8.12 -8.26
C VAL A 123 12.88 8.61 -7.44
N ASN A 124 12.64 8.91 -6.16
CA ASN A 124 13.70 9.36 -5.24
C ASN A 124 13.42 8.85 -3.82
N THR A 125 14.35 8.07 -3.28
CA THR A 125 14.24 7.51 -1.92
C THR A 125 14.26 8.56 -0.82
N SER A 126 14.86 9.72 -1.08
CA SER A 126 14.86 10.86 -0.16
C SER A 126 13.46 11.49 -0.05
N SER A 127 12.68 11.49 -1.13
CA SER A 127 11.29 11.97 -1.11
C SER A 127 10.42 11.13 -0.17
N VAL A 128 10.67 9.82 -0.08
CA VAL A 128 9.96 8.94 0.86
C VAL A 128 10.15 9.41 2.30
N LYS A 129 11.35 9.87 2.68
CA LYS A 129 11.59 10.41 4.03
C LYS A 129 10.77 11.65 4.32
N VAL A 130 10.64 12.54 3.32
CA VAL A 130 9.80 13.74 3.41
C VAL A 130 8.34 13.36 3.59
N PHE A 131 7.85 12.39 2.81
CA PHE A 131 6.47 11.89 2.92
C PHE A 131 6.19 11.24 4.28
N VAL A 132 7.13 10.45 4.81
CA VAL A 132 7.02 9.88 6.17
C VAL A 132 6.96 10.98 7.22
N HIS A 133 7.83 12.00 7.12
CA HIS A 133 7.86 13.10 8.08
C HIS A 133 6.57 13.91 8.06
N GLU A 134 6.04 14.22 6.87
CA GLU A 134 4.74 14.86 6.72
C GLU A 134 3.64 14.02 7.34
N LEU A 135 3.54 12.73 6.98
CA LEU A 135 2.50 11.86 7.51
C LEU A 135 2.53 11.83 9.03
N ARG A 136 3.69 11.57 9.64
CA ARG A 136 3.85 11.58 11.11
C ARG A 136 3.33 12.88 11.72
N GLY A 137 3.72 14.02 11.16
CA GLY A 137 3.23 15.32 11.63
C GLY A 137 1.72 15.47 11.49
N VAL A 138 1.14 14.99 10.38
CA VAL A 138 -0.31 15.07 10.15
C VAL A 138 -1.09 14.16 11.08
N VAL A 139 -0.78 12.87 11.17
CA VAL A 139 -1.52 11.94 12.06
C VAL A 139 -1.33 12.28 13.54
N ALA A 140 -0.17 12.78 13.95
CA ALA A 140 0.04 13.24 15.32
C ALA A 140 -0.89 14.42 15.70
N ARG A 141 -1.23 15.31 14.75
CA ARG A 141 -2.22 16.39 15.00
C ARG A 141 -3.63 15.87 15.28
N PHE A 142 -3.93 14.64 14.87
CA PHE A 142 -5.18 13.95 15.19
C PHE A 142 -5.08 13.09 16.46
N GLY A 143 -3.98 13.18 17.21
CA GLY A 143 -3.76 12.42 18.45
C GLY A 143 -3.22 11.00 18.23
N ILE A 144 -2.93 10.60 16.99
CA ILE A 144 -2.41 9.27 16.67
C ILE A 144 -0.88 9.32 16.68
N GLU A 145 -0.30 9.20 17.88
CA GLU A 145 1.15 9.20 18.07
C GLU A 145 1.78 7.88 17.61
N ASP A 146 3.04 7.91 17.19
CA ASP A 146 3.84 6.75 16.77
C ASP A 146 3.20 5.82 15.72
N ALA A 147 2.21 6.31 14.97
CA ALA A 147 1.49 5.54 13.96
C ALA A 147 2.43 4.96 12.89
N ILE A 148 3.45 5.72 12.47
CA ILE A 148 4.40 5.31 11.44
C ILE A 148 5.77 5.09 12.05
N GLY A 149 6.16 3.83 12.18
CA GLY A 149 7.44 3.41 12.73
C GLY A 149 8.55 3.29 11.68
N LEU A 150 9.78 3.16 12.17
CA LEU A 150 10.97 2.80 11.38
C LEU A 150 11.68 1.64 12.07
N LYS A 151 11.77 0.50 11.40
CA LYS A 151 12.59 -0.62 11.84
C LYS A 151 13.94 -0.58 11.13
N VAL A 152 15.00 -0.47 11.91
CA VAL A 152 16.37 -0.27 11.39
C VAL A 152 16.72 -1.38 10.39
N ARG A 153 17.24 -1.02 9.21
CA ARG A 153 17.54 -1.92 8.06
C ARG A 153 16.35 -2.60 7.37
N GLU A 154 15.16 -2.52 7.93
CA GLU A 154 13.93 -3.13 7.36
C GLU A 154 13.04 -2.08 6.69
N GLY A 155 12.94 -0.87 7.24
CA GLY A 155 12.23 0.26 6.64
C GLY A 155 11.04 0.75 7.46
N TYR A 156 10.11 1.42 6.79
CA TYR A 156 8.96 2.06 7.42
C TYR A 156 7.77 1.11 7.49
N TYR A 157 7.00 1.18 8.57
CA TYR A 157 5.78 0.41 8.74
C TYR A 157 4.69 1.28 9.38
N LEU A 158 3.44 0.90 9.19
CA LEU A 158 2.31 1.43 9.95
C LEU A 158 2.05 0.51 11.14
N SER A 159 1.92 1.06 12.34
CA SER A 159 1.54 0.30 13.54
C SER A 159 0.14 -0.28 13.38
N GLU A 160 -0.02 -1.57 13.67
CA GLU A 160 -1.33 -2.24 13.56
C GLU A 160 -2.38 -1.60 14.46
N GLY A 161 -1.99 -1.15 15.66
CA GLY A 161 -2.87 -0.46 16.60
C GLY A 161 -3.39 0.90 16.09
N ALA A 162 -2.64 1.56 15.19
CA ALA A 162 -3.04 2.85 14.61
C ALA A 162 -4.01 2.71 13.42
N VAL A 163 -4.17 1.50 12.87
CA VAL A 163 -5.02 1.27 11.68
C VAL A 163 -6.48 1.69 11.92
N PRO A 164 -7.16 1.26 13.01
CA PRO A 164 -8.56 1.62 13.22
C PRO A 164 -8.76 3.13 13.33
N GLU A 165 -7.86 3.82 14.02
CA GLU A 165 -7.92 5.27 14.22
C GLU A 165 -7.72 6.02 12.89
N ILE A 166 -6.74 5.62 12.09
CA ILE A 166 -6.52 6.19 10.76
C ILE A 166 -7.72 5.93 9.84
N MET A 167 -8.29 4.72 9.87
CA MET A 167 -9.45 4.39 9.06
C MET A 167 -10.68 5.19 9.47
N ALA A 168 -10.87 5.47 10.77
CA ALA A 168 -11.94 6.33 11.27
C ALA A 168 -11.83 7.78 10.75
N LEU A 169 -10.60 8.30 10.55
CA LEU A 169 -10.39 9.62 9.94
C LEU A 169 -10.74 9.67 8.44
N LEU A 170 -10.85 8.51 7.78
CA LEU A 170 -11.08 8.40 6.33
C LEU A 170 -12.54 8.08 5.97
N GLN A 171 -13.42 7.88 6.95
CA GLN A 171 -14.86 7.75 6.76
C GLN A 171 -15.53 9.13 6.54
#